data_AF-A0A7X5B5Z4-F1
#
_entry.id   AF-A0A7X5B5Z4-F1
#
_cell.length_a   1.000
_cell.length_b   1.000
_cell.length_c   1.000
_cell.angle_alpha   90.00
_cell.angle_beta   90.00
_cell.angle_gamma   90.00
#
_symmetry.space_group_name_H-M   'P 1'
#
loop_
_entity.id
_entity.type
_entity.pdbx_description
1 polymer ?
#
loop_
_entity_poly.entity_id
_entity_poly.type
_entity_poly.pdbx_seq_one_letter_code
_entity_poly.pdbx_strand_id
1 'polypeptide(L)'
;MFKRIVPLVALSLLSGCTLLKGDEYHQATLAAIHRSESNISNKMTNLELHISNQMDYIDSLETQLVELKDQLKALKTLADRPVIVTKEVSQTPNSSVASNTTPSVPRHDVVLGEIEKVTLDAIEQTFDARVDTGAATSSLNAIDVEEFERNGKNWVRFHLGGDDSVKDETNWIEAPIVRFVRIRQSTAEQTERRPVVELWVKLGAIHEKAQFTLADRSQMSHPILLGREFIRDIAVVDVSRKYIQTETK
;
A
#
# COMPACT_ATOMS: atom_id res chain seq x y z
N MET A 1 -50.30 -75.79 -13.40
CA MET A 1 -50.65 -74.41 -12.94
C MET A 1 -49.47 -73.44 -12.81
N PHE A 2 -48.20 -73.87 -12.88
CA PHE A 2 -47.04 -72.98 -12.65
C PHE A 2 -46.62 -72.05 -13.81
N LYS A 3 -47.15 -72.23 -15.04
CA LYS A 3 -46.72 -71.43 -16.21
C LYS A 3 -47.30 -70.00 -16.28
N ARG A 4 -48.24 -69.62 -15.40
CA ARG A 4 -48.86 -68.29 -15.38
C ARG A 4 -48.32 -67.33 -14.30
N ILE A 5 -47.47 -67.81 -13.40
CA ILE A 5 -46.94 -66.99 -12.28
C ILE A 5 -45.57 -66.35 -12.64
N VAL A 6 -44.84 -66.95 -13.59
CA VAL A 6 -43.52 -66.49 -14.03
C VAL A 6 -43.47 -65.03 -14.56
N PRO A 7 -44.45 -64.54 -15.36
CA PRO A 7 -44.37 -63.15 -15.86
C PRO A 7 -44.69 -62.10 -14.79
N LEU A 8 -45.40 -62.49 -13.72
CA LEU A 8 -45.80 -61.58 -12.64
C LEU A 8 -44.66 -61.31 -11.64
N VAL A 9 -43.76 -62.27 -11.44
CA VAL A 9 -42.54 -62.10 -10.61
C VAL A 9 -41.44 -61.33 -11.36
N ALA A 10 -41.40 -61.44 -12.70
CA ALA A 10 -40.43 -60.69 -13.50
C ALA A 10 -40.71 -59.17 -13.53
N LEU A 11 -41.98 -58.76 -13.49
CA LEU A 11 -42.35 -57.33 -13.48
C LEU A 11 -42.07 -56.65 -12.12
N SER A 12 -42.15 -57.37 -11.00
CA SER A 12 -41.88 -56.81 -9.67
C SER A 12 -40.38 -56.61 -9.40
N LEU A 13 -39.50 -57.39 -10.04
CA LEU A 13 -38.05 -57.24 -9.92
C LEU A 13 -37.48 -56.05 -10.73
N LEU A 14 -38.16 -55.61 -11.79
CA LEU A 14 -37.72 -54.48 -12.62
C LEU A 14 -38.14 -53.10 -12.08
N SER A 15 -39.16 -53.04 -11.22
CA SER A 15 -39.65 -51.78 -10.64
C SER A 15 -38.87 -51.32 -9.39
N GLY A 16 -37.92 -52.14 -8.90
CA GLY A 16 -37.15 -51.84 -7.68
C GLY A 16 -35.88 -50.99 -7.88
N CYS A 17 -35.46 -50.72 -9.12
CA CYS A 17 -34.17 -50.07 -9.39
C CYS A 17 -34.20 -48.53 -9.46
N THR A 18 -35.38 -47.91 -9.47
CA THR A 18 -35.50 -46.43 -9.55
C THR A 18 -35.61 -45.73 -8.20
N LEU A 19 -35.82 -46.48 -7.11
CA LEU A 19 -35.97 -45.93 -5.74
C LEU A 19 -34.65 -45.84 -4.96
N LEU A 20 -33.56 -46.44 -5.46
CA LEU A 20 -32.28 -46.57 -4.74
C LEU A 20 -31.39 -45.31 -4.78
N LYS A 21 -31.67 -44.34 -5.65
CA LYS A 21 -30.85 -43.11 -5.76
C LYS A 21 -31.23 -42.02 -4.77
N GLY A 22 -32.45 -42.03 -4.23
CA GLY A 22 -32.94 -41.00 -3.30
C GLY A 22 -32.14 -40.97 -2.00
N ASP A 23 -31.87 -42.15 -1.43
CA ASP A 23 -31.09 -42.28 -0.19
C ASP A 23 -29.64 -41.84 -0.37
N GLU A 24 -29.05 -42.13 -1.55
CA GLU A 24 -27.69 -41.70 -1.91
C GLU A 24 -27.59 -40.17 -2.02
N TYR A 25 -28.54 -39.52 -2.69
CA TYR A 25 -28.58 -38.05 -2.75
C TYR A 25 -28.82 -37.41 -1.38
N HIS A 26 -29.66 -38.02 -0.54
CA HIS A 26 -29.92 -37.52 0.81
C HIS A 26 -28.68 -37.61 1.69
N GLN A 27 -27.97 -38.75 1.68
CA GLN A 27 -26.71 -38.91 2.41
C GLN A 27 -25.62 -37.97 1.90
N ALA A 28 -25.50 -37.78 0.57
CA ALA A 28 -24.56 -36.83 -0.01
C ALA A 28 -24.86 -35.39 0.43
N THR A 29 -26.14 -35.02 0.52
CA THR A 29 -26.57 -33.70 0.99
C THR A 29 -26.24 -33.49 2.47
N LEU A 30 -26.54 -34.48 3.33
CA LEU A 30 -26.19 -34.42 4.76
C LEU A 30 -24.67 -34.33 4.97
N ALA A 31 -23.90 -35.10 4.22
CA ALA A 31 -22.43 -35.05 4.26
C ALA A 31 -21.90 -33.67 3.83
N ALA A 32 -22.49 -33.06 2.79
CA ALA A 32 -22.13 -31.71 2.37
C ALA A 32 -22.47 -30.65 3.43
N ILE A 33 -23.62 -30.78 4.09
CA ILE A 33 -24.02 -29.88 5.20
C ILE A 33 -23.04 -30.00 6.35
N HIS A 34 -22.75 -31.21 6.86
CA HIS A 34 -21.79 -31.38 7.95
C HIS A 34 -20.38 -30.91 7.60
N ARG A 35 -19.96 -31.10 6.34
CA ARG A 35 -18.68 -30.55 5.86
C ARG A 35 -18.68 -29.02 5.88
N SER A 36 -19.79 -28.40 5.49
CA SER A 36 -19.96 -26.95 5.57
C SER A 36 -19.94 -26.47 7.03
N GLU A 37 -20.67 -27.13 7.93
CA GLU A 37 -20.69 -26.81 9.36
C GLU A 37 -19.30 -26.90 9.98
N SER A 38 -18.55 -27.96 9.68
CA SER A 38 -17.17 -28.11 10.15
C SER A 38 -16.26 -27.01 9.59
N ASN A 39 -16.37 -26.69 8.30
CA ASN A 39 -15.62 -25.59 7.69
C ASN A 39 -15.94 -24.24 8.34
N ILE A 40 -17.21 -23.96 8.62
CA ILE A 40 -17.65 -22.72 9.26
C ILE A 40 -17.16 -22.67 10.71
N SER A 41 -17.28 -23.75 11.46
CA SER A 41 -16.80 -23.85 12.83
C SER A 41 -15.28 -23.64 12.91
N ASN A 42 -14.52 -24.28 12.02
CA ASN A 42 -13.08 -24.08 11.94
C ASN A 42 -12.72 -22.62 11.58
N LYS A 43 -13.44 -21.99 10.64
CA LYS A 43 -13.24 -20.57 10.33
C LYS A 43 -13.55 -19.70 11.55
N MET A 44 -14.65 -19.96 12.26
CA MET A 44 -15.02 -19.20 13.45
C MET A 44 -13.95 -19.28 14.53
N THR A 45 -13.45 -20.48 14.85
CA THR A 45 -12.37 -20.66 15.82
C THR A 45 -11.08 -19.95 15.39
N ASN A 46 -10.74 -19.96 14.10
CA ASN A 46 -9.58 -19.20 13.60
C ASN A 46 -9.79 -17.68 13.72
N LEU A 47 -10.99 -17.18 13.46
CA LEU A 47 -11.32 -15.77 13.65
C LEU A 47 -11.27 -15.37 15.13
N GLU A 48 -11.82 -16.18 16.03
CA GLU A 48 -11.75 -15.97 17.47
C GLU A 48 -10.30 -15.91 17.97
N LEU A 49 -9.45 -16.81 17.50
CA LEU A 49 -8.02 -16.79 17.80
C LEU A 49 -7.36 -15.51 17.27
N HIS A 50 -7.69 -15.08 16.06
CA HIS A 50 -7.15 -13.86 15.48
C HIS A 50 -7.55 -12.61 16.28
N ILE A 51 -8.82 -12.53 16.68
CA ILE A 51 -9.34 -11.45 17.51
C ILE A 51 -8.62 -11.42 18.87
N SER A 52 -8.44 -12.57 19.51
CA SER A 52 -7.71 -12.68 20.78
C SER A 52 -6.27 -12.18 20.63
N ASN A 53 -5.54 -12.63 19.60
CA ASN A 53 -4.17 -12.19 19.36
C ASN A 53 -4.08 -10.67 19.08
N GLN A 54 -5.07 -10.11 18.38
CA GLN A 54 -5.13 -8.66 18.14
C GLN A 54 -5.39 -7.89 19.44
N MET A 55 -6.25 -8.40 20.33
CA MET A 55 -6.50 -7.78 21.63
C MET A 55 -5.24 -7.77 22.50
N ASP A 56 -4.49 -8.88 22.55
CA ASP A 56 -3.21 -8.95 23.27
C ASP A 56 -2.17 -7.97 22.69
N TYR A 57 -2.14 -7.83 21.36
CA TYR A 57 -1.26 -6.87 20.71
C TYR A 57 -1.63 -5.42 21.05
N ILE A 58 -2.92 -5.08 21.08
CA ILE A 58 -3.41 -3.76 21.48
C ILE A 58 -3.00 -3.44 22.93
N ASP A 59 -3.17 -4.38 23.86
CA ASP A 59 -2.77 -4.22 25.27
C ASP A 59 -1.24 -3.96 25.41
N SER A 60 -0.44 -4.67 24.60
CA SER A 60 1.01 -4.44 24.56
C SER A 60 1.38 -3.04 24.05
N LEU A 61 0.65 -2.51 23.06
CA LEU A 61 0.86 -1.16 22.54
C LEU A 61 0.43 -0.09 23.54
N GLU A 62 -0.69 -0.31 24.24
CA GLU A 62 -1.14 0.59 25.31
C GLU A 62 -0.08 0.68 26.42
N THR A 63 0.50 -0.46 26.80
CA THR A 63 1.60 -0.52 27.78
C THR A 63 2.83 0.27 27.30
N GLN A 64 3.24 0.10 26.04
CA GLN A 64 4.36 0.85 25.46
C GLN A 64 4.09 2.36 25.41
N LEU A 65 2.85 2.78 25.11
CA LEU A 65 2.48 4.20 25.11
C LEU A 65 2.54 4.82 26.52
N VAL A 66 2.13 4.07 27.54
CA VAL A 66 2.26 4.51 28.94
C VAL A 66 3.73 4.66 29.33
N GLU A 67 4.56 3.67 29.00
CA GLU A 67 6.00 3.73 29.28
C GLU A 67 6.68 4.91 28.58
N LEU A 68 6.41 5.09 27.29
CA LEU A 68 6.95 6.20 26.51
C LEU A 68 6.52 7.57 27.07
N LYS A 69 5.25 7.68 27.51
CA LYS A 69 4.74 8.89 28.16
C LYS A 69 5.48 9.19 29.45
N ASP A 70 5.79 8.18 30.26
CA ASP A 70 6.55 8.36 31.50
C ASP A 70 8.02 8.73 31.21
N GLN A 71 8.65 8.15 30.19
CA GLN A 71 9.98 8.56 29.73
C GLN A 71 10.00 10.03 29.27
N LEU A 72 8.99 10.46 28.51
CA LEU A 72 8.85 11.86 28.08
C LEU A 72 8.66 12.81 29.27
N LYS A 73 7.90 12.40 30.28
CA LYS A 73 7.73 13.18 31.51
C LYS A 73 9.06 13.35 32.25
N ALA A 74 9.87 12.29 32.35
CA ALA A 74 11.20 12.33 32.96
C ALA A 74 12.19 13.22 32.17
N LEU A 75 12.10 13.24 30.84
CA LEU A 75 12.92 14.14 30.01
C LEU A 75 12.50 15.61 30.17
N LYS A 76 11.19 15.89 30.25
CA LYS A 76 10.68 17.25 30.46
C LYS A 76 11.11 17.84 31.82
N THR A 77 11.15 17.03 32.87
CA THR A 77 11.61 17.49 34.20
C THR A 77 13.12 17.78 34.24
N LEU A 78 13.91 17.14 33.36
CA LEU A 78 15.33 17.47 33.17
C LEU A 78 15.52 18.79 32.39
N ALA A 79 14.63 19.08 31.43
CA ALA A 79 14.68 20.31 30.62
C ALA A 79 14.21 21.56 31.39
N ASP A 80 13.36 21.42 32.42
CA ASP A 80 12.88 22.53 33.27
C ASP A 80 13.83 22.90 34.42
N ARG A 81 15.06 22.35 34.47
CA ARG A 81 16.09 22.86 35.41
C ARG A 81 16.54 24.24 34.95
N PRO A 82 16.52 25.27 35.82
CA PRO A 82 16.98 26.60 35.44
C PRO A 82 18.47 26.56 35.09
N VAL A 83 18.79 26.82 33.82
CA VAL A 83 20.15 27.06 33.36
C VAL A 83 20.58 28.40 33.96
N ILE A 84 21.49 28.34 34.94
CA ILE A 84 22.19 29.53 35.45
C ILE A 84 23.09 30.02 34.32
N VAL A 85 22.66 31.09 33.64
CA VAL A 85 23.47 31.78 32.63
C VAL A 85 24.47 32.67 33.36
N THR A 86 25.72 32.22 33.46
CA THR A 86 26.84 33.09 33.84
C THR A 86 27.26 33.88 32.60
N LYS A 87 27.09 35.20 32.68
CA LYS A 87 27.41 36.17 31.64
C LYS A 87 28.90 36.48 31.73
N GLU A 88 29.72 35.96 30.80
CA GLU A 88 31.10 36.42 30.64
C GLU A 88 31.25 37.23 29.35
N VAL A 89 31.68 38.48 29.54
CA VAL A 89 32.00 39.47 28.52
C VAL A 89 33.44 39.24 28.08
N SER A 90 33.70 39.19 26.78
CA SER A 90 35.04 39.41 26.24
C SER A 90 34.96 40.14 24.91
N GLN A 91 35.70 41.24 24.82
CA GLN A 91 35.73 42.20 23.73
C GLN A 91 36.86 41.87 22.74
N THR A 92 36.52 41.86 21.43
CA THR A 92 37.30 42.32 20.23
C THR A 92 38.68 41.68 19.91
N PRO A 93 39.19 41.71 18.64
CA PRO A 93 38.87 42.63 17.53
C PRO A 93 38.72 42.03 16.12
N ASN A 94 38.25 42.90 15.21
CA ASN A 94 38.21 42.75 13.75
C ASN A 94 39.51 42.16 13.15
N SER A 95 39.36 41.23 12.20
CA SER A 95 40.16 41.19 10.96
C SER A 95 39.52 40.26 9.93
N SER A 96 39.15 40.85 8.80
CA SER A 96 38.80 40.23 7.53
C SER A 96 40.04 39.63 6.85
N VAL A 97 40.00 38.37 6.40
CA VAL A 97 40.55 37.93 5.10
C VAL A 97 39.78 36.69 4.64
N ALA A 98 39.36 36.72 3.37
CA ALA A 98 38.64 35.69 2.65
C ALA A 98 39.41 34.36 2.51
N SER A 99 38.68 33.25 2.50
CA SER A 99 39.08 32.02 1.83
C SER A 99 37.84 31.27 1.38
N ASN A 100 37.73 31.14 0.06
CA ASN A 100 36.70 30.42 -0.66
C ASN A 100 36.76 28.92 -0.33
N THR A 101 35.66 28.38 0.19
CA THR A 101 35.04 27.12 -0.23
C THR A 101 33.73 27.02 0.54
N THR A 102 32.64 27.53 -0.03
CA THR A 102 31.31 27.32 0.52
C THR A 102 30.97 25.83 0.33
N PRO A 103 30.69 25.07 1.40
CA PRO A 103 29.97 23.82 1.27
C PRO A 103 28.59 24.17 0.72
N SER A 104 28.15 23.56 -0.38
CA SER A 104 26.80 23.81 -0.91
C SER A 104 25.78 23.34 0.13
N VAL A 105 25.24 24.29 0.89
CA VAL A 105 24.04 24.08 1.68
C VAL A 105 22.95 23.65 0.70
N PRO A 106 22.31 22.49 0.86
CA PRO A 106 21.14 22.16 0.04
C PRO A 106 20.08 23.21 0.32
N ARG A 107 19.63 23.91 -0.73
CA ARG A 107 18.50 24.84 -0.65
C ARG A 107 17.23 24.02 -0.41
N HIS A 108 16.88 23.84 0.85
CA HIS A 108 15.59 23.31 1.29
C HIS A 108 14.51 24.40 1.18
N ASP A 109 14.48 25.14 0.06
CA ASP A 109 13.64 26.34 -0.09
C ASP A 109 12.18 25.96 -0.40
N VAL A 110 11.93 24.70 -0.75
CA VAL A 110 10.59 24.19 -1.04
C VAL A 110 10.06 23.37 0.14
N VAL A 111 8.84 23.69 0.58
CA VAL A 111 8.13 22.95 1.62
C VAL A 111 6.91 22.27 1.00
N LEU A 112 6.79 20.95 1.20
CA LEU A 112 5.64 20.14 0.81
C LEU A 112 4.78 19.83 2.03
N GLY A 113 3.46 19.75 1.84
CA GLY A 113 2.54 19.22 2.82
C GLY A 113 2.55 17.69 2.89
N GLU A 114 1.73 17.11 3.76
CA GLU A 114 1.46 15.66 3.81
C GLU A 114 0.83 15.16 2.49
N ILE A 115 0.05 16.02 1.83
CA ILE A 115 -0.62 15.76 0.56
C ILE A 115 -0.38 16.94 -0.38
N GLU A 116 -0.02 16.67 -1.62
CA GLU A 116 0.19 17.68 -2.67
C GLU A 116 -0.48 17.28 -3.98
N LYS A 117 -0.80 18.27 -4.82
CA LYS A 117 -1.27 18.03 -6.19
C LYS A 117 -0.08 17.74 -7.09
N VAL A 118 -0.11 16.60 -7.78
CA VAL A 118 0.94 16.16 -8.71
C VAL A 118 0.35 15.91 -10.08
N THR A 119 0.93 16.52 -11.10
CA THR A 119 0.59 16.26 -12.50
C THR A 119 1.55 15.24 -13.10
N LEU A 120 1.01 14.22 -13.77
CA LEU A 120 1.78 13.28 -14.57
C LEU A 120 1.76 13.72 -16.03
N ASP A 121 2.92 14.06 -16.59
CA ASP A 121 3.02 14.55 -17.98
C ASP A 121 2.54 13.53 -18.99
N ALA A 122 2.68 12.23 -18.70
CA ALA A 122 2.28 11.16 -19.61
C ALA A 122 0.80 11.19 -19.99
N ILE A 123 -0.06 11.73 -19.12
CA ILE A 123 -1.52 11.80 -19.30
C ILE A 123 -2.09 13.20 -19.01
N GLU A 124 -1.23 14.19 -18.80
CA GLU A 124 -1.55 15.59 -18.47
C GLU A 124 -2.60 15.77 -17.34
N GLN A 125 -2.67 14.80 -16.42
CA GLN A 125 -3.67 14.75 -15.36
C GLN A 125 -3.05 14.97 -13.99
N THR A 126 -3.83 15.59 -13.10
CA THR A 126 -3.41 15.98 -11.76
C THR A 126 -4.11 15.16 -10.70
N PHE A 127 -3.34 14.58 -9.79
CA PHE A 127 -3.80 13.68 -8.75
C PHE A 127 -3.35 14.16 -7.37
N ASP A 128 -4.05 13.71 -6.33
CA ASP A 128 -3.56 13.84 -4.96
C ASP A 128 -2.46 12.81 -4.71
N ALA A 129 -1.29 13.31 -4.32
CA ALA A 129 -0.15 12.50 -3.96
C ALA A 129 0.14 12.64 -2.47
N ARG A 130 0.28 11.50 -1.79
CA ARG A 130 0.77 11.47 -0.41
C ARG A 130 2.28 11.60 -0.41
N VAL A 131 2.82 12.55 0.35
CA VAL A 131 4.25 12.71 0.57
C VAL A 131 4.65 11.82 1.74
N ASP A 132 5.44 10.78 1.48
CA ASP A 132 5.74 9.73 2.45
C ASP A 132 7.24 9.56 2.64
N THR A 133 7.75 10.13 3.73
CA THR A 133 9.16 9.98 4.14
C THR A 133 9.50 8.56 4.61
N GLY A 134 8.52 7.69 4.86
CA GLY A 134 8.73 6.28 5.19
C GLY A 134 9.13 5.43 3.99
N ALA A 135 8.66 5.78 2.79
CA ALA A 135 8.97 5.07 1.55
C ALA A 135 10.31 5.52 0.95
N ALA A 136 11.12 4.56 0.50
CA ALA A 136 12.36 4.87 -0.23
C ALA A 136 12.03 5.39 -1.65
N THR A 137 11.36 4.56 -2.44
CA THR A 137 10.94 4.86 -3.82
C THR A 137 9.46 5.21 -3.87
N SER A 138 9.08 6.11 -4.76
CA SER A 138 7.69 6.47 -5.04
C SER A 138 6.88 5.28 -5.59
N SER A 139 5.56 5.36 -5.53
CA SER A 139 4.67 4.32 -6.06
C SER A 139 3.41 4.90 -6.70
N LEU A 140 2.92 4.20 -7.73
CA LEU A 140 1.65 4.47 -8.38
C LEU A 140 0.69 3.32 -8.13
N ASN A 141 -0.58 3.65 -7.88
CA ASN A 141 -1.67 2.70 -7.90
C ASN A 141 -1.97 2.31 -9.35
N ALA A 142 -1.34 1.24 -9.81
CA ALA A 142 -1.43 0.78 -11.19
C ALA A 142 -2.40 -0.40 -11.28
N ILE A 143 -3.45 -0.23 -12.09
CA ILE A 143 -4.43 -1.28 -12.40
C ILE A 143 -4.29 -1.70 -13.87
N ASP A 144 -4.80 -2.88 -14.21
CA ASP A 144 -4.73 -3.45 -15.57
C ASP A 144 -3.29 -3.43 -16.14
N VAL A 145 -2.31 -3.82 -15.32
CA VAL A 145 -0.89 -3.78 -15.66
C VAL A 145 -0.55 -4.88 -16.67
N GLU A 146 -0.09 -4.48 -17.85
CA GLU A 146 0.29 -5.37 -18.95
C GLU A 146 1.75 -5.13 -19.34
N GLU A 147 2.58 -6.18 -19.25
CA GLU A 147 3.96 -6.16 -19.74
C GLU A 147 4.01 -6.55 -21.22
N PHE A 148 4.77 -5.81 -22.03
CA PHE A 148 4.95 -6.08 -23.45
C PHE A 148 6.34 -5.73 -23.93
N GLU A 149 6.73 -6.25 -25.10
CA GLU A 149 8.00 -5.93 -25.74
C GLU A 149 7.80 -4.91 -26.86
N ARG A 150 8.63 -3.86 -26.89
CA ARG A 150 8.67 -2.89 -28.00
C ARG A 150 10.12 -2.60 -28.34
N ASN A 151 10.51 -2.93 -29.58
CA ASN A 151 11.86 -2.75 -30.11
C ASN A 151 12.96 -3.41 -29.25
N GLY A 152 12.73 -4.64 -28.77
CA GLY A 152 13.71 -5.39 -27.95
C GLY A 152 13.86 -4.88 -26.52
N LYS A 153 12.98 -3.99 -26.05
CA LYS A 153 12.94 -3.49 -24.67
C LYS A 153 11.64 -3.91 -24.01
N ASN A 154 11.70 -4.16 -22.70
CA ASN A 154 10.53 -4.43 -21.88
C ASN A 154 9.81 -3.12 -21.55
N TRP A 155 8.52 -3.09 -21.81
CA TRP A 155 7.61 -1.99 -21.53
C TRP A 155 6.48 -2.50 -20.66
N VAL A 156 5.82 -1.55 -20.00
CA VAL A 156 4.59 -1.80 -19.26
C VAL A 156 3.57 -0.75 -19.65
N ARG A 157 2.34 -1.21 -19.78
CA ARG A 157 1.12 -0.44 -20.02
C ARG A 157 0.23 -0.60 -18.79
N PHE A 158 -0.31 0.48 -18.26
CA PHE A 158 -1.19 0.43 -17.09
C PHE A 158 -2.13 1.65 -17.02
N HIS A 159 -3.18 1.54 -16.22
CA HIS A 159 -4.00 2.68 -15.80
C HIS A 159 -3.62 3.11 -14.39
N LEU A 160 -3.72 4.41 -14.11
CA LEU A 160 -3.68 4.90 -12.74
C LEU A 160 -5.07 4.78 -12.12
N GLY A 161 -5.19 3.97 -11.06
CA GLY A 161 -6.43 3.82 -10.31
C GLY A 161 -6.59 4.91 -9.26
N GLY A 162 -7.79 5.50 -9.12
CA GLY A 162 -8.07 6.47 -8.05
C GLY A 162 -8.97 7.65 -8.43
N ASP A 163 -9.45 7.73 -9.67
CA ASP A 163 -10.48 8.71 -10.05
C ASP A 163 -11.77 7.99 -10.44
N ASP A 164 -12.89 8.38 -9.83
CA ASP A 164 -14.24 7.95 -10.19
C ASP A 164 -14.68 8.59 -11.52
N SER A 165 -13.93 9.56 -12.05
CA SER A 165 -14.16 10.09 -13.39
C SER A 165 -13.63 9.14 -14.45
N VAL A 166 -14.51 8.22 -14.87
CA VAL A 166 -14.53 7.56 -16.18
C VAL A 166 -13.24 6.81 -16.57
N LYS A 167 -13.37 5.49 -16.78
CA LYS A 167 -12.43 4.72 -17.62
C LYS A 167 -12.47 5.28 -19.05
N ASP A 168 -11.85 6.43 -19.25
CA ASP A 168 -11.65 7.01 -20.56
C ASP A 168 -10.48 6.27 -21.20
N GLU A 169 -10.63 5.84 -22.46
CA GLU A 169 -9.59 5.07 -23.17
C GLU A 169 -8.27 5.86 -23.30
N THR A 170 -8.26 7.14 -22.96
CA THR A 170 -7.11 8.06 -23.00
C THR A 170 -6.17 8.00 -21.78
N ASN A 171 -6.49 7.24 -20.73
CA ASN A 171 -5.71 7.27 -19.47
C ASN A 171 -4.64 6.17 -19.36
N TRP A 172 -4.30 5.51 -20.47
CA TRP A 172 -3.21 4.53 -20.50
C TRP A 172 -1.85 5.21 -20.44
N ILE A 173 -1.02 4.76 -19.51
CA ILE A 173 0.39 5.13 -19.44
C ILE A 173 1.22 3.96 -19.95
N GLU A 174 2.08 4.23 -20.94
CA GLU A 174 3.08 3.29 -21.42
C GLU A 174 4.49 3.79 -21.11
N ALA A 175 5.29 2.98 -20.43
CA ALA A 175 6.66 3.36 -20.09
C ALA A 175 7.62 2.15 -20.16
N PRO A 176 8.90 2.39 -20.48
CA PRO A 176 9.91 1.36 -20.40
C PRO A 176 10.14 0.93 -18.95
N ILE A 177 10.32 -0.36 -18.71
CA ILE A 177 10.65 -0.90 -17.40
C ILE A 177 12.14 -0.67 -17.13
N VAL A 178 12.45 0.14 -16.11
CA VAL A 178 13.82 0.48 -15.71
C VAL A 178 14.46 -0.66 -14.92
N ARG A 179 13.69 -1.26 -14.01
CA ARG A 179 14.08 -2.44 -13.23
C ARG A 179 12.85 -3.13 -12.66
N PHE A 180 13.06 -4.28 -12.02
CA PHE A 180 12.07 -4.90 -11.16
C PHE A 180 12.54 -4.83 -9.71
N VAL A 181 11.62 -4.49 -8.81
CA VAL A 181 11.83 -4.63 -7.37
C VAL A 181 11.14 -5.87 -6.86
N ARG A 182 11.72 -6.47 -5.84
CA ARG A 182 11.22 -7.70 -5.21
C ARG A 182 10.62 -7.31 -3.86
N ILE A 183 9.31 -7.43 -3.71
CA ILE A 183 8.58 -7.08 -2.49
C ILE A 183 8.35 -8.33 -1.66
N ARG A 184 8.99 -8.37 -0.50
CA ARG A 184 8.72 -9.39 0.53
C ARG A 184 7.59 -8.90 1.40
N GLN A 185 6.39 -9.45 1.20
CA GLN A 185 5.32 -9.28 2.19
C GLN A 185 5.58 -10.24 3.35
N SER A 186 5.50 -9.75 4.58
CA SER A 186 5.71 -10.54 5.80
C SER A 186 4.75 -11.72 5.93
N THR A 187 3.63 -11.67 5.22
CA THR A 187 2.54 -12.66 5.22
C THR A 187 2.49 -13.58 4.00
N ALA A 188 3.36 -13.40 3.00
CA ALA A 188 3.33 -14.21 1.77
C ALA A 188 4.64 -14.99 1.58
N GLU A 189 4.53 -16.30 1.34
CA GLU A 189 5.69 -17.16 1.03
C GLU A 189 6.36 -16.78 -0.30
N GLN A 190 5.58 -16.22 -1.24
CA GLN A 190 6.08 -15.82 -2.54
C GLN A 190 6.40 -14.34 -2.59
N THR A 191 7.54 -14.02 -3.19
CA THR A 191 7.99 -12.64 -3.32
C THR A 191 7.40 -12.03 -4.59
N GLU A 192 6.57 -11.01 -4.43
CA GLU A 192 5.96 -10.30 -5.55
C GLU A 192 7.03 -9.46 -6.27
N ARG A 193 7.06 -9.52 -7.61
CA ARG A 193 7.94 -8.67 -8.42
C ARG A 193 7.11 -7.53 -9.00
N ARG A 194 7.59 -6.30 -8.81
CA ARG A 194 6.92 -5.10 -9.32
C ARG A 194 7.82 -4.37 -10.31
N PRO A 195 7.32 -4.00 -11.49
CA PRO A 195 8.07 -3.17 -12.42
C PRO A 195 8.26 -1.76 -11.85
N VAL A 196 9.38 -1.15 -12.21
CA VAL A 196 9.70 0.24 -11.91
C VAL A 196 9.79 1.00 -13.23
N VAL A 197 9.04 2.10 -13.32
CA VAL A 197 9.05 3.01 -14.46
C VAL A 197 9.58 4.36 -14.04
N GLU A 198 10.07 5.15 -15.00
CA GLU A 198 10.49 6.54 -14.78
C GLU A 198 9.57 7.47 -15.55
N LEU A 199 8.93 8.40 -14.84
CA LEU A 199 7.94 9.33 -15.39
C LEU A 199 8.26 10.77 -14.99
N TRP A 200 7.90 11.72 -15.83
CA TRP A 200 7.94 13.14 -15.51
C TRP A 200 6.75 13.52 -14.63
N VAL A 201 7.05 14.20 -13.53
CA VAL A 201 6.06 14.69 -12.57
C VAL A 201 6.25 16.18 -12.33
N LYS A 202 5.13 16.89 -12.27
CA LYS A 202 5.08 18.31 -11.91
C LYS A 202 4.35 18.49 -10.58
N LEU A 203 4.97 19.25 -9.67
CA LEU A 203 4.43 19.60 -8.36
C LEU A 203 4.79 21.06 -8.09
N GLY A 204 3.81 21.97 -8.15
CA GLY A 204 4.07 23.41 -8.05
C GLY A 204 5.10 23.86 -9.09
N ALA A 205 6.24 24.39 -8.62
CA ALA A 205 7.37 24.80 -9.46
C ALA A 205 8.36 23.66 -9.79
N ILE A 206 8.22 22.49 -9.16
CA ILE A 206 9.10 21.33 -9.39
C ILE A 206 8.62 20.58 -10.64
N HIS A 207 9.55 20.28 -11.55
CA HIS A 207 9.31 19.44 -12.71
C HIS A 207 10.49 18.49 -12.90
N GLU A 208 10.34 17.26 -12.43
CA GLU A 208 11.44 16.31 -12.33
C GLU A 208 11.02 14.91 -12.75
N LYS A 209 12.01 14.10 -13.12
CA LYS A 209 11.78 12.67 -13.32
C LYS A 209 11.79 11.94 -11.99
N ALA A 210 10.80 11.09 -11.79
CA ALA A 210 10.73 10.23 -10.62
C ALA A 210 10.51 8.77 -11.03
N GLN A 211 11.07 7.87 -10.23
CA GLN A 211 10.88 6.44 -10.40
C GLN A 211 9.74 5.95 -9.55
N PHE A 212 8.84 5.19 -10.16
CA PHE A 212 7.64 4.68 -9.53
C PHE A 212 7.60 3.17 -9.59
N THR A 213 7.40 2.55 -8.43
CA THR A 213 6.98 1.15 -8.35
C THR A 213 5.50 1.06 -8.73
N LEU A 214 5.16 0.15 -9.63
CA LEU A 214 3.78 -0.11 -10.00
C LEU A 214 3.20 -1.19 -9.09
N ALA A 215 2.08 -0.90 -8.43
CA ALA A 215 1.40 -1.84 -7.54
C ALA A 215 -0.11 -1.61 -7.61
N ASP A 216 -0.90 -2.67 -7.59
CA ASP A 216 -2.33 -2.54 -7.30
C ASP A 216 -2.48 -2.16 -5.82
N ARG A 217 -2.91 -0.92 -5.60
CA ARG A 217 -3.20 -0.32 -4.30
C ARG A 217 -4.61 0.26 -4.31
N SER A 218 -5.53 -0.40 -5.01
CA SER A 218 -6.95 -0.02 -5.08
C SER A 218 -7.63 0.20 -3.72
N GLN A 219 -7.08 -0.38 -2.65
CA GLN A 219 -7.54 -0.19 -1.26
C GLN A 219 -7.00 1.07 -0.57
N MET A 220 -6.07 1.80 -1.20
CA MET A 220 -5.48 3.02 -0.65
C MET A 220 -6.20 4.26 -1.18
N SER A 221 -6.22 5.32 -0.37
CA SER A 221 -6.93 6.57 -0.68
C SER A 221 -6.20 7.50 -1.66
N HIS A 222 -4.90 7.29 -1.89
CA HIS A 222 -4.10 8.18 -2.74
C HIS A 222 -3.48 7.37 -3.89
N PRO A 223 -3.73 7.74 -5.15
CA PRO A 223 -3.20 7.05 -6.32
C PRO A 223 -1.68 7.17 -6.47
N ILE A 224 -1.10 8.24 -5.91
CA ILE A 224 0.33 8.55 -6.01
C ILE A 224 0.91 8.65 -4.60
N LEU A 225 2.09 8.08 -4.41
CA LEU A 225 2.90 8.22 -3.21
C LEU A 225 4.31 8.66 -3.61
N LEU A 226 4.77 9.79 -3.06
CA LEU A 226 6.11 10.33 -3.28
C LEU A 226 7.04 9.91 -2.15
N GLY A 227 8.07 9.13 -2.49
CA GLY A 227 9.06 8.62 -1.55
C GLY A 227 10.27 9.55 -1.38
N ARG A 228 11.18 9.17 -0.49
CA ARG A 228 12.39 9.94 -0.18
C ARG A 228 13.31 10.17 -1.37
N GLU A 229 13.37 9.27 -2.34
CA GLU A 229 14.20 9.45 -3.55
C GLU A 229 13.78 10.68 -4.36
N PHE A 230 12.50 11.04 -4.35
CA PHE A 230 12.02 12.29 -4.94
C PHE A 230 12.27 13.49 -4.00
N ILE A 231 12.09 13.32 -2.69
CA ILE A 231 12.06 14.44 -1.73
C ILE A 231 13.47 14.93 -1.34
N ARG A 232 14.44 14.01 -1.16
CA ARG A 232 15.68 14.19 -0.39
C ARG A 232 16.51 15.43 -0.76
N ASP A 233 16.50 15.83 -2.03
CA ASP A 233 17.30 16.95 -2.53
C ASP A 233 16.44 18.10 -3.09
N ILE A 234 15.12 18.00 -2.93
CA ILE A 234 14.14 18.93 -3.51
C ILE A 234 13.42 19.75 -2.44
N ALA A 235 12.98 19.11 -1.34
CA ALA A 235 12.06 19.75 -0.42
C ALA A 235 12.09 19.20 1.02
N VAL A 236 11.52 19.97 1.94
CA VAL A 236 11.19 19.55 3.32
C VAL A 236 9.70 19.29 3.42
N VAL A 237 9.31 18.32 4.25
CA VAL A 237 7.90 17.94 4.42
C VAL A 237 7.35 18.48 5.75
N ASP A 238 6.30 19.29 5.67
CA ASP A 238 5.48 19.73 6.81
C ASP A 238 4.18 18.91 6.84
N VAL A 239 4.16 17.88 7.68
CA VAL A 239 3.02 16.96 7.85
C VAL A 239 1.77 17.62 8.44
N SER A 240 1.86 18.84 8.96
CA SER A 240 0.70 19.55 9.53
C SER A 240 -0.15 20.25 8.46
N ARG A 241 0.36 20.35 7.23
CA ARG A 241 -0.26 21.09 6.13
C ARG A 241 -0.50 20.19 4.93
N LYS A 242 -1.38 20.64 4.03
CA LYS A 242 -1.73 19.98 2.77
C LYS A 242 -1.81 21.05 1.69
N TYR A 243 -1.48 20.67 0.46
CA TYR A 243 -1.59 21.51 -0.73
C TYR A 243 -0.80 22.83 -0.61
N ILE A 244 0.42 22.79 -0.08
CA ILE A 244 1.27 23.98 0.07
C ILE A 244 1.69 24.51 -1.29
N GLN A 245 1.92 23.62 -2.25
CA GLN A 245 2.43 23.96 -3.58
C GLN A 245 1.33 24.10 -4.64
N THR A 246 0.06 23.90 -4.27
CA THR A 246 -1.07 24.16 -5.15
C THR A 246 -1.35 25.65 -5.15
N GLU A 247 -1.20 26.34 -6.28
CA GLU A 247 -1.63 27.74 -6.39
C GLU A 247 -3.15 27.83 -6.16
N THR A 248 -3.57 28.53 -5.11
CA THR A 248 -4.96 28.97 -4.96
C THR A 248 -5.21 30.04 -6.01
N LYS A 249 -5.88 29.67 -7.11
CA LYS A 249 -6.31 30.64 -8.12
C LYS A 249 -7.54 31.40 -7.67
#